data_AF-A0A674F2F5-F1
#
_entry.id   AF-A0A674F2F5-F1
#
_cell.length_a   1.000
_cell.length_b   1.000
_cell.length_c   1.000
_cell.angle_alpha   90.00
_cell.angle_beta   90.00
_cell.angle_gamma   90.00
#
_symmetry.space_group_name_H-M   'P 1'
#
loop_
_entity.id
_entity.type
_entity.pdbx_description
1 polymer ?
#
loop_
_entity_poly.entity_id
_entity_poly.type
_entity_poly.pdbx_seq_one_letter_code
_entity_poly.pdbx_strand_id
1 'polypeptide(L)'
;MLSLFIYVIDSADRKRFEETGQELAELLDEEKLSGVPVLIFANKQDLLTAAPASEIAEGLNLHTIRDRVWQIQSCSALTGEGVQDGMNWLCKSVNAKKK
;
A
#
# COMPACT_ATOMS: atom_id res chain seq x y z
N MET A 1 -8.58 2.71 -18.44
CA MET A 1 -7.37 3.13 -17.70
C MET A 1 -7.65 2.99 -16.22
N LEU A 2 -6.88 2.15 -15.50
CA LEU A 2 -7.00 2.06 -14.05
C LEU A 2 -6.58 3.40 -13.45
N SER A 3 -7.41 3.93 -12.55
CA SER A 3 -7.08 5.18 -11.85
C SER A 3 -6.47 4.92 -10.48
N LEU A 4 -6.53 3.66 -10.02
CA LEU A 4 -6.31 3.29 -8.63
C LEU A 4 -5.74 1.88 -8.50
N PHE A 5 -4.80 1.69 -7.59
CA PHE A 5 -4.40 0.40 -7.07
C PHE A 5 -4.29 0.43 -5.53
N ILE A 6 -4.93 -0.54 -4.86
CA ILE A 6 -4.87 -0.72 -3.40
C ILE A 6 -4.27 -2.10 -3.14
N TYR A 7 -3.23 -2.15 -2.33
CA TYR A 7 -2.58 -3.38 -1.88
C TYR A 7 -2.76 -3.50 -0.37
N VAL A 8 -3.33 -4.60 0.11
CA VAL A 8 -3.61 -4.80 1.54
C VAL A 8 -2.68 -5.88 2.06
N ILE A 9 -1.92 -5.57 3.10
CA ILE A 9 -1.03 -6.53 3.75
C ILE A 9 -1.47 -6.82 5.18
N ASP A 10 -1.13 -8.02 5.65
CA ASP A 10 -1.22 -8.38 7.05
C ASP A 10 0.03 -7.88 7.79
N SER A 11 -0.08 -6.79 8.55
CA SER A 11 1.07 -6.20 9.26
C SER A 11 1.63 -7.12 10.35
N ALA A 12 0.88 -8.12 10.81
CA ALA A 12 1.36 -9.06 11.81
C ALA A 12 2.18 -10.22 11.22
N ASP A 13 2.13 -10.43 9.90
CA ASP A 13 2.79 -11.53 9.22
C ASP A 13 4.08 -11.11 8.50
N ARG A 14 5.06 -10.69 9.31
CA ARG A 14 6.38 -10.20 8.85
C ARG A 14 7.12 -11.15 7.91
N LYS A 15 6.90 -12.47 8.08
CA LYS A 15 7.61 -13.49 7.31
C LYS A 15 7.26 -13.45 5.82
N ARG A 16 6.10 -12.87 5.47
CA ARG A 16 5.63 -12.77 4.09
C ARG A 16 5.90 -11.42 3.44
N PHE A 17 6.56 -10.47 4.11
CA PHE A 17 6.80 -9.15 3.53
C PHE A 17 7.66 -9.23 2.27
N GLU A 18 8.68 -10.06 2.25
CA GLU A 18 9.52 -10.25 1.07
C GLU A 18 8.74 -10.86 -0.10
N GLU A 19 7.99 -11.94 0.15
CA GLU A 19 7.13 -12.61 -0.83
C GLU A 19 6.08 -11.65 -1.42
N THR A 20 5.33 -10.96 -0.56
CA THR A 20 4.31 -9.99 -0.98
C THR A 20 4.92 -8.76 -1.68
N GLY A 21 6.14 -8.38 -1.31
CA GLY A 21 6.91 -7.34 -2.01
C GLY A 21 7.25 -7.73 -3.44
N GLN A 22 7.64 -8.99 -3.68
CA GLN A 22 7.90 -9.51 -5.03
C GLN A 22 6.63 -9.54 -5.87
N GLU A 23 5.52 -10.07 -5.33
CA GLU A 23 4.22 -10.06 -6.00
C GLU A 23 3.76 -8.63 -6.34
N LEU A 24 3.95 -7.69 -5.41
CA LEU A 24 3.65 -6.28 -5.63
C LEU A 24 4.47 -5.73 -6.80
N ALA A 25 5.78 -5.99 -6.86
CA ALA A 25 6.62 -5.52 -7.95
C ALA A 25 6.16 -6.07 -9.31
N GLU A 26 5.86 -7.37 -9.40
CA GLU A 26 5.35 -8.02 -10.61
C GLU A 26 4.03 -7.40 -11.08
N LEU A 27 3.12 -7.10 -10.15
CA LEU A 27 1.86 -6.43 -10.47
C LEU A 27 2.11 -4.99 -10.98
N LEU A 28 3.02 -4.25 -10.37
CA LEU A 28 3.28 -2.86 -10.74
C LEU A 28 3.97 -2.69 -12.10
N ASP A 29 4.64 -3.74 -12.59
CA ASP A 29 5.25 -3.82 -13.93
C ASP A 29 4.21 -4.01 -15.05
N GLU A 30 2.97 -4.38 -14.73
CA GLU A 30 1.91 -4.50 -15.73
C GLU A 30 1.56 -3.13 -16.35
N GLU A 31 1.49 -3.05 -17.68
CA GLU A 31 1.18 -1.82 -18.42
C GLU A 31 -0.11 -1.13 -17.93
N LYS A 32 -1.11 -1.94 -17.54
CA LYS A 32 -2.41 -1.47 -17.03
C LYS A 32 -2.29 -0.67 -15.72
N LEU A 33 -1.21 -0.88 -14.97
CA LEU A 33 -0.90 -0.20 -13.73
C LEU A 33 0.15 0.90 -13.89
N SER A 34 0.74 1.11 -15.07
CA SER A 34 1.80 2.11 -15.27
C SER A 34 1.46 3.49 -14.67
N GLY A 35 2.34 3.95 -13.76
CA GLY A 35 2.23 5.23 -13.05
C GLY A 35 1.04 5.34 -12.08
N VAL A 36 0.17 4.33 -11.95
CA VAL A 36 -1.03 4.39 -11.08
C VAL A 36 -0.59 4.55 -9.61
N PRO A 37 -1.14 5.53 -8.86
CA PRO A 37 -0.85 5.67 -7.43
C PRO A 37 -1.19 4.42 -6.64
N VAL A 38 -0.32 4.04 -5.70
CA VAL A 38 -0.47 2.83 -4.90
C VAL A 38 -0.75 3.18 -3.44
N LEU A 39 -1.88 2.71 -2.92
CA LEU A 39 -2.16 2.74 -1.49
C LEU A 39 -1.87 1.37 -0.90
N ILE A 40 -0.96 1.31 0.07
CA ILE A 40 -0.68 0.11 0.86
C ILE A 40 -1.45 0.24 2.18
N PHE A 41 -2.46 -0.59 2.37
CA PHE A 41 -3.09 -0.74 3.68
C PHE A 41 -2.29 -1.73 4.53
N ALA A 42 -1.62 -1.18 5.54
CA ALA A 42 -0.98 -1.93 6.61
C ALA A 42 -2.07 -2.37 7.60
N ASN A 43 -2.75 -3.48 7.30
CA ASN A 43 -3.89 -3.96 8.06
C ASN A 43 -3.47 -4.71 9.33
N LYS A 44 -4.41 -4.89 10.27
CA LYS A 44 -4.25 -5.55 11.58
C LYS A 44 -3.39 -4.80 12.58
N GLN A 45 -3.38 -3.47 12.52
CA GLN A 45 -2.65 -2.62 13.47
C GLN A 45 -3.21 -2.68 14.90
N ASP A 46 -4.36 -3.32 15.11
CA ASP A 46 -4.89 -3.69 16.43
C ASP A 46 -4.07 -4.78 17.14
N LEU A 47 -3.24 -5.53 16.41
CA LEU A 47 -2.40 -6.59 16.99
C LEU A 47 -1.09 -6.01 17.52
N LEU A 48 -0.66 -6.45 18.72
CA LEU A 48 0.65 -6.09 19.29
C LEU A 48 1.83 -6.53 18.41
N THR A 49 1.61 -7.56 17.60
CA THR A 49 2.58 -8.07 16.63
C THR A 49 2.54 -7.30 15.32
N ALA A 50 1.75 -6.24 15.16
CA ALA A 50 1.75 -5.47 13.91
C ALA A 50 3.10 -4.79 13.69
N ALA A 51 3.57 -4.78 12.44
CA ALA A 51 4.77 -4.07 12.04
C ALA A 51 4.49 -2.57 11.83
N PRO A 52 5.44 -1.69 12.18
CA PRO A 52 5.37 -0.29 11.85
C PRO A 52 5.56 -0.07 10.33
N ALA A 53 5.11 1.08 9.84
CA ALA A 53 5.18 1.42 8.42
C ALA A 53 6.61 1.39 7.84
N SER A 54 7.64 1.71 8.63
CA SER A 54 9.04 1.66 8.19
C SER A 54 9.49 0.24 7.85
N GLU A 55 9.16 -0.73 8.70
CA GLU A 55 9.50 -2.14 8.51
C GLU A 55 8.77 -2.71 7.28
N ILE A 56 7.51 -2.32 7.09
CA ILE A 56 6.72 -2.69 5.92
C ILE A 56 7.34 -2.10 4.64
N ALA A 57 7.74 -0.83 4.65
CA ALA A 57 8.34 -0.18 3.49
C ALA A 57 9.66 -0.84 3.07
N GLU A 58 10.47 -1.28 4.05
CA GLU A 58 11.68 -2.04 3.84
C GLU A 58 11.37 -3.44 3.29
N GLY A 59 10.49 -4.20 3.95
CA GLY A 59 10.17 -5.58 3.57
C GLY A 59 9.54 -5.72 2.19
N LEU A 60 8.71 -4.75 1.78
CA LEU A 60 8.11 -4.70 0.44
C LEU A 60 9.00 -4.02 -0.61
N ASN A 61 10.20 -3.56 -0.24
CA ASN A 61 11.10 -2.80 -1.12
C ASN A 61 10.44 -1.57 -1.77
N LEU A 62 9.53 -0.88 -1.08
CA LEU A 62 8.76 0.24 -1.67
C LEU A 62 9.65 1.42 -2.11
N HIS A 63 10.82 1.57 -1.50
CA HIS A 63 11.83 2.57 -1.85
C HIS A 63 12.39 2.38 -3.28
N THR A 64 12.21 1.21 -3.89
CA THR A 64 12.61 0.93 -5.27
C THR A 64 11.62 1.46 -6.30
N ILE A 65 10.37 1.72 -5.90
CA ILE A 65 9.30 2.23 -6.75
C ILE A 65 9.50 3.73 -6.95
N ARG A 66 9.78 4.15 -8.19
CA ARG A 66 10.11 5.55 -8.55
C ARG A 66 9.23 6.16 -9.62
N ASP A 67 8.42 5.36 -10.31
CA ASP A 67 7.61 5.79 -11.46
C ASP A 67 6.21 6.29 -11.05
N ARG A 68 5.88 6.21 -9.75
CA ARG A 68 4.57 6.56 -9.17
C ARG A 68 4.70 6.96 -7.71
N VAL A 69 3.66 7.62 -7.20
CA VAL A 69 3.51 7.89 -5.77
C VAL A 69 2.90 6.68 -5.07
N TRP A 70 3.35 6.45 -3.84
CA TRP A 70 2.79 5.43 -2.96
C TRP A 70 2.63 5.96 -1.54
N GLN A 71 1.75 5.33 -0.77
CA GLN A 71 1.49 5.67 0.63
C GLN A 71 1.20 4.40 1.42
N ILE A 72 1.77 4.28 2.63
CA ILE A 72 1.33 3.31 3.60
C ILE A 72 0.29 3.96 4.52
N GLN A 73 -0.84 3.31 4.68
CA GLN A 73 -1.87 3.67 5.65
C GLN A 73 -2.04 2.54 6.66
N SER A 74 -1.68 2.81 7.91
CA SER A 74 -2.03 1.96 9.04
C SER A 74 -3.54 1.85 9.15
N CYS A 75 -4.07 0.63 9.24
CA CYS A 75 -5.48 0.40 9.45
C CYS A 75 -5.77 -0.88 10.24
N SER A 76 -7.00 -0.96 10.75
CA SER A 76 -7.60 -2.19 11.22
C SER A 76 -8.93 -2.39 10.54
N ALA A 77 -9.05 -3.42 9.71
CA ALA A 77 -10.32 -3.80 9.11
C ALA A 77 -11.34 -4.28 10.16
N LEU A 78 -10.89 -4.68 11.36
CA LEU A 78 -11.75 -5.09 12.45
C LEU A 78 -12.44 -3.89 13.12
N THR A 79 -11.69 -2.82 13.39
CA THR A 79 -12.23 -1.62 14.06
C THR A 79 -12.70 -0.55 13.06
N GLY A 80 -12.26 -0.63 11.81
CA GLY A 80 -12.46 0.39 10.77
C GLY A 80 -11.48 1.56 10.84
N GLU A 81 -10.57 1.58 11.82
CA GLU A 81 -9.60 2.65 12.00
C GLU A 81 -8.64 2.76 10.80
N GLY A 82 -8.34 3.99 10.38
CA GLY A 82 -7.41 4.31 9.29
C GLY A 82 -7.91 4.02 7.87
N VAL A 83 -9.04 3.32 7.70
CA VAL A 83 -9.58 3.01 6.37
C VAL A 83 -10.00 4.28 5.63
N GLN A 84 -10.74 5.16 6.30
CA GLN A 84 -11.21 6.42 5.70
C GLN A 84 -10.03 7.34 5.31
N ASP A 85 -8.97 7.37 6.11
CA ASP A 85 -7.79 8.19 5.84
C ASP A 85 -7.05 7.73 4.58
N GLY A 86 -6.90 6.42 4.41
CA GLY A 86 -6.33 5.83 3.19
C GLY A 86 -7.17 6.18 1.97
N MET A 87 -8.49 6.03 2.06
CA MET A 87 -9.41 6.40 0.97
C MET A 87 -9.36 7.90 0.65
N ASN A 88 -9.18 8.76 1.66
CA ASN A 88 -9.04 10.20 1.46
C ASN A 88 -7.73 10.56 0.73
N TRP A 89 -6.61 9.95 1.10
CA TRP A 89 -5.33 10.12 0.38
C TRP A 89 -5.48 9.74 -1.08
N LEU A 90 -6.11 8.61 -1.32
CA LEU A 90 -6.30 8.04 -2.63
C LEU A 90 -7.13 8.92 -3.56
N CYS A 91 -8.27 9.43 -3.08
CA CYS A 91 -9.10 10.38 -3.81
C CYS A 91 -8.31 11.64 -4.19
N LYS A 92 -7.42 12.13 -3.32
CA LYS A 92 -6.55 13.27 -3.61
C LYS A 92 -5.52 12.94 -4.69
N SER A 93 -4.86 11.78 -4.60
CA SER A 93 -3.86 11.32 -5.57
C SER A 93 -4.43 11.13 -6.97
N VAL A 94 -5.65 10.57 -7.07
CA VAL A 94 -6.35 10.42 -8.37
C VAL A 94 -6.71 11.77 -8.98
N ASN A 95 -7.18 12.72 -8.17
CA ASN A 95 -7.55 14.04 -8.65
C ASN A 95 -6.33 14.89 -9.07
N ALA A 96 -5.18 14.71 -8.42
CA ALA A 96 -3.94 15.37 -8.81
C ALA A 96 -3.45 14.94 -10.20
N LYS A 97 -3.65 13.68 -10.58
CA LYS A 97 -3.32 13.15 -11.91
C LYS A 97 -4.19 13.66 -13.07
N LYS A 98 -5.39 14.18 -12.77
CA LYS A 98 -6.34 14.68 -13.78
C LYS A 98 -6.12 16.14 -14.17
N LYS A 99 -5.20 16.83 -13.49
CA LYS A 99 -4.77 18.19 -13.83
C LYS A 99 -3.51 18.13 -14.69
#